data_AF-X0V8N2-F1
#
_entry.id   AF-X0V8N2-F1
#
_cell.length_a   1.000
_cell.length_b   1.000
_cell.length_c   1.000
_cell.angle_alpha   90.00
_cell.angle_beta   90.00
_cell.angle_gamma   90.00
#
_symmetry.space_group_name_H-M   'P 1'
#
loop_
_entity.id
_entity.type
_entity.pdbx_description
1 polymer ?
#
loop_
_entity_poly.entity_id
_entity_poly.type
_entity_poly.pdbx_seq_one_letter_code
_entity_poly.pdbx_strand_id
1 'polypeptide(L)'
;QTDALPFYAGTAAGNPLGRLKNDASGAVGNPLAAAATLADVFQDVVEERMEGLINCNWHNAVSLFHSRNSVVGRCSEDYKVGNLAKAKAHLYHSYAATPWLGQIAWGDHDMFHSNDKFAGLMMAVSKAMSGSAVYLSDAPTQFDPKVVRPLCYQDGLLLRPLAPAGPLSDSLFADLADPALYRVVAPLANRAAAIVVYNFVGGVEGKQEELSTIIKPEDYAEAGGMIQPYTGPWPLPPEGLFVYDGYGGKGRALGKGFEVRIKGFGDRLV
;
A
#
# COMPACT_ATOMS: atom_id res chain seq x y z
N GLN A 1 -0.18 5.91 -16.39
CA GLN A 1 -0.05 7.31 -16.86
C GLN A 1 -0.83 7.40 -18.16
N THR A 2 -1.98 8.06 -18.16
CA THR A 2 -2.64 8.43 -19.43
C THR A 2 -1.78 9.51 -20.08
N ASP A 3 -0.71 9.07 -20.77
CA ASP A 3 0.07 9.91 -21.68
C ASP A 3 -0.75 10.32 -22.91
N ALA A 4 -2.02 9.89 -22.97
CA ALA A 4 -3.06 10.57 -23.70
C ALA A 4 -3.43 11.89 -22.99
N LEU A 5 -2.48 12.83 -22.99
CA LEU A 5 -2.83 14.25 -22.94
C LEU A 5 -3.90 14.44 -24.03
N PRO A 6 -5.11 14.90 -23.66
CA PRO A 6 -6.15 15.17 -24.62
C PRO A 6 -5.60 16.16 -25.63
N PHE A 7 -5.57 15.74 -26.90
CA PHE A 7 -5.32 16.51 -28.11
C PHE A 7 -5.01 18.00 -27.87
N TYR A 8 -3.73 18.35 -27.72
CA TYR A 8 -3.35 19.74 -27.69
C TYR A 8 -3.44 20.35 -29.10
N ALA A 9 -4.22 21.41 -29.22
CA ALA A 9 -4.17 22.29 -30.37
C ALA A 9 -2.80 23.00 -30.40
N GLY A 10 -1.96 22.69 -31.41
CA GLY A 10 -0.86 23.58 -31.82
C GLY A 10 0.60 23.16 -31.53
N THR A 11 0.94 21.88 -31.37
CA THR A 11 2.35 21.49 -31.20
C THR A 11 3.11 21.37 -32.54
N ALA A 12 4.24 22.06 -32.68
CA ALA A 12 5.14 22.01 -33.85
C ALA A 12 6.17 20.85 -33.78
N ALA A 13 6.81 20.59 -34.92
CA ALA A 13 7.50 19.34 -35.27
C ALA A 13 8.72 18.97 -34.38
N GLY A 14 8.54 17.89 -33.63
CA GLY A 14 9.60 17.13 -32.94
C GLY A 14 9.03 15.88 -32.25
N ASN A 15 7.95 15.32 -32.79
CA ASN A 15 6.99 14.47 -32.07
C ASN A 15 7.58 13.10 -31.63
N PRO A 16 7.75 12.83 -30.33
CA PRO A 16 8.17 11.53 -29.81
C PRO A 16 7.03 10.50 -29.70
N LEU A 17 5.79 10.87 -30.04
CA LEU A 17 4.59 10.04 -29.87
C LEU A 17 4.26 9.31 -31.18
N GLY A 18 4.67 8.05 -31.26
CA GLY A 18 4.52 7.19 -32.43
C GLY A 18 3.14 7.27 -33.11
N ARG A 19 3.16 7.44 -34.44
CA ARG A 19 2.04 7.28 -35.39
C ARG A 19 0.84 8.24 -35.27
N LEU A 20 0.83 9.23 -34.39
CA LEU A 20 -0.26 10.22 -34.32
C LEU A 20 -0.14 11.27 -35.44
N LYS A 21 -1.28 11.67 -36.02
CA LYS A 21 -1.34 12.72 -37.05
C LYS A 21 -0.90 14.06 -36.47
N ASN A 22 -0.09 14.80 -37.23
CA ASN A 22 0.38 16.14 -36.86
C ASN A 22 -0.64 17.22 -37.28
N ASP A 23 -1.90 17.05 -36.89
CA ASP A 23 -2.97 18.03 -37.13
C ASP A 23 -4.00 18.04 -35.99
N ALA A 24 -4.81 19.09 -35.91
CA ALA A 24 -5.85 19.25 -34.90
C ALA A 24 -7.21 18.65 -35.33
N SER A 25 -7.25 17.81 -36.38
CA SER A 25 -8.51 17.31 -36.94
C SER A 25 -9.31 16.42 -35.98
N GLY A 26 -8.65 15.82 -34.99
CA GLY A 26 -9.26 15.06 -33.90
C GLY A 26 -9.32 15.78 -32.56
N ALA A 27 -9.05 17.10 -32.52
CA ALA A 27 -9.00 17.84 -31.26
C ALA A 27 -10.38 17.96 -30.61
N VAL A 28 -10.43 17.73 -29.30
CA VAL A 28 -11.65 17.89 -28.49
C VAL A 28 -11.59 19.24 -27.79
N GLY A 29 -12.60 20.08 -27.98
CA GLY A 29 -12.62 21.45 -27.43
C GLY A 29 -12.62 21.53 -25.89
N ASN A 30 -12.94 20.42 -25.21
CA ASN A 30 -12.84 20.30 -23.77
C ASN A 30 -11.90 19.14 -23.39
N PRO A 31 -10.67 19.42 -22.94
CA PRO A 31 -9.69 18.38 -22.60
C PRO A 31 -10.14 17.49 -21.44
N LEU A 32 -10.89 18.04 -20.47
CA LEU A 32 -11.43 17.26 -19.35
C LEU A 32 -12.46 16.23 -19.84
N ALA A 33 -13.38 16.66 -20.71
CA ALA A 33 -14.39 15.77 -21.29
C ALA A 33 -13.74 14.66 -22.12
N ALA A 34 -12.66 14.97 -22.85
CA ALA A 34 -11.89 13.99 -23.60
C ALA A 34 -11.23 12.96 -22.70
N ALA A 35 -10.57 13.40 -21.61
CA ALA A 35 -9.93 12.50 -20.64
C ALA A 35 -10.95 11.60 -19.94
N ALA A 36 -12.10 12.16 -19.54
CA ALA A 36 -13.21 11.40 -18.96
C ALA A 36 -13.76 10.35 -19.94
N THR A 37 -14.00 10.73 -21.19
CA THR A 37 -14.46 9.80 -22.24
C THR A 37 -13.45 8.68 -22.46
N LEU A 38 -12.16 9.00 -22.51
CA LEU A 38 -11.11 7.99 -22.66
C LEU A 38 -11.07 7.03 -21.48
N ALA A 39 -11.18 7.54 -20.25
CA ALA A 39 -11.20 6.71 -19.05
C ALA A 39 -12.43 5.77 -19.05
N ASP A 40 -13.60 6.29 -19.43
CA ASP A 40 -14.84 5.49 -19.52
C ASP A 40 -14.73 4.39 -20.58
N VAL A 41 -14.31 4.73 -21.81
CA VAL A 41 -14.13 3.75 -22.89
C VAL A 41 -13.07 2.71 -22.52
N PHE A 42 -12.01 3.12 -21.83
CA PHE A 42 -11.00 2.17 -21.35
C PHE A 42 -11.60 1.17 -20.36
N GLN A 43 -12.41 1.63 -19.39
CA GLN A 43 -13.11 0.74 -18.46
C GLN A 43 -14.07 -0.20 -19.21
N ASP A 44 -14.87 0.31 -20.14
CA ASP A 44 -15.82 -0.51 -20.92
C ASP A 44 -15.10 -1.63 -21.70
N VAL A 45 -13.97 -1.30 -22.36
CA VAL A 45 -13.17 -2.28 -23.11
C VAL A 45 -12.54 -3.31 -22.19
N VAL A 46 -12.06 -2.89 -21.02
CA VAL A 46 -11.46 -3.80 -20.04
C VAL A 46 -12.52 -4.74 -19.47
N GLU A 47 -13.72 -4.24 -19.17
CA GLU A 47 -14.84 -5.07 -18.70
C GLU A 47 -15.33 -6.05 -19.77
N GLU A 48 -15.33 -5.65 -21.05
CA GLU A 48 -15.70 -6.54 -22.16
C GLU A 48 -14.65 -7.65 -22.40
N ARG A 49 -13.37 -7.36 -22.19
CA ARG A 49 -12.27 -8.18 -22.75
C ARG A 49 -11.31 -8.78 -21.72
N MET A 50 -11.34 -8.33 -20.49
CA MET A 50 -10.41 -8.74 -19.43
C MET A 50 -11.17 -9.19 -18.18
N GLU A 51 -10.50 -9.99 -17.34
CA GLU A 51 -11.08 -10.50 -16.09
C GLU A 51 -10.87 -9.56 -14.90
N GLY A 52 -10.07 -8.49 -15.07
CA GLY A 52 -9.79 -7.55 -14.01
C GLY A 52 -8.83 -6.44 -14.42
N LEU A 53 -8.74 -5.43 -13.55
CA LEU A 53 -7.91 -4.24 -13.74
C LEU A 53 -7.29 -3.79 -12.42
N ILE A 54 -5.98 -3.57 -12.45
CA ILE A 54 -5.25 -2.87 -11.40
C ILE A 54 -4.87 -1.50 -11.95
N ASN A 55 -5.37 -0.42 -11.34
CA ASN A 55 -5.05 0.93 -11.80
C ASN A 55 -3.64 1.35 -11.37
N CYS A 56 -2.86 1.89 -12.30
CA CYS A 56 -1.49 2.33 -12.06
C CYS A 56 -1.35 3.82 -12.39
N ASN A 57 -0.68 4.59 -11.51
CA ASN A 57 -0.52 6.04 -11.63
C ASN A 57 -1.85 6.75 -11.95
N TRP A 58 -2.84 6.50 -11.10
CA TRP A 58 -4.25 6.79 -11.35
C TRP A 58 -4.83 7.83 -10.38
N HIS A 59 -4.00 8.47 -9.56
CA HIS A 59 -4.44 9.38 -8.49
C HIS A 59 -4.97 10.73 -8.98
N ASN A 60 -4.97 10.98 -10.28
CA ASN A 60 -5.61 12.17 -10.82
C ASN A 60 -7.13 12.04 -10.72
N ALA A 61 -7.84 13.16 -10.55
CA ALA A 61 -9.28 13.16 -10.30
C ALA A 61 -10.09 12.43 -11.39
N VAL A 62 -9.70 12.58 -12.66
CA VAL A 62 -10.42 11.92 -13.76
C VAL A 62 -10.30 10.40 -13.62
N SER A 63 -9.10 9.87 -13.44
CA SER A 63 -8.93 8.43 -13.24
C SER A 63 -9.63 7.93 -11.98
N LEU A 64 -9.51 8.62 -10.84
CA LEU A 64 -10.17 8.23 -9.58
C LEU A 64 -11.69 8.12 -9.73
N PHE A 65 -12.35 9.12 -10.33
CA PHE A 65 -13.80 9.16 -10.44
C PHE A 65 -14.36 8.37 -11.64
N HIS A 66 -13.51 8.00 -12.60
CA HIS A 66 -13.89 7.21 -13.76
C HIS A 66 -13.41 5.74 -13.72
N SER A 67 -12.73 5.30 -12.66
CA SER A 67 -12.46 3.87 -12.41
C SER A 67 -13.68 3.14 -11.87
N ARG A 68 -14.78 3.16 -12.63
CA ARG A 68 -16.13 2.73 -12.19
C ARG A 68 -16.18 1.30 -11.65
N ASN A 69 -15.54 0.38 -12.37
CA ASN A 69 -15.65 -1.07 -12.11
C ASN A 69 -14.33 -1.68 -11.61
N SER A 70 -13.30 -0.86 -11.40
CA SER A 70 -12.00 -1.30 -10.89
C SER A 70 -11.78 -0.80 -9.48
N VAL A 71 -11.92 -1.72 -8.53
CA VAL A 71 -11.78 -1.47 -7.09
C VAL A 71 -10.36 -1.67 -6.57
N VAL A 72 -9.36 -1.76 -7.46
CA VAL A 72 -7.96 -1.96 -7.10
C VAL A 72 -7.12 -0.90 -7.81
N GLY A 73 -6.27 -0.23 -7.05
CA GLY A 73 -5.39 0.78 -7.61
C GLY A 73 -4.17 1.00 -6.75
N ARG A 74 -3.02 1.18 -7.41
CA ARG A 74 -1.76 1.39 -6.75
C ARG A 74 -1.83 2.59 -5.81
N CYS A 75 -1.35 2.49 -4.58
CA CYS A 75 -1.28 3.59 -3.61
C CYS A 75 0.15 3.99 -3.24
N SER A 76 1.15 3.47 -3.97
CA SER A 76 2.57 3.68 -3.71
C SER A 76 3.31 4.32 -4.89
N GLU A 77 4.54 4.77 -4.64
CA GLU A 77 5.54 4.92 -5.71
C GLU A 77 6.03 3.55 -6.20
N ASP A 78 6.71 3.51 -7.37
CA ASP A 78 7.40 2.30 -7.84
C ASP A 78 8.46 1.85 -6.84
N TYR A 79 8.45 0.55 -6.52
CA TYR A 79 9.54 -0.06 -5.77
C TYR A 79 10.75 -0.39 -6.67
N LYS A 80 11.96 -0.15 -6.16
CA LYS A 80 13.22 -0.50 -6.82
C LYS A 80 14.09 -1.33 -5.89
N VAL A 81 14.30 -2.60 -6.24
CA VAL A 81 15.19 -3.53 -5.54
C VAL A 81 16.58 -2.94 -5.35
N GLY A 82 17.17 -3.12 -4.17
CA GLY A 82 18.50 -2.58 -3.85
C GLY A 82 18.56 -1.07 -3.59
N ASN A 83 17.43 -0.35 -3.60
CA ASN A 83 17.40 1.10 -3.37
C ASN A 83 16.67 1.44 -2.06
N LEU A 84 17.45 1.82 -1.04
CA LEU A 84 16.92 2.13 0.29
C LEU A 84 15.95 3.32 0.31
N ALA A 85 16.26 4.40 -0.40
CA ALA A 85 15.42 5.59 -0.42
C ALA A 85 14.05 5.27 -1.05
N LYS A 86 14.04 4.50 -2.14
CA LYS A 86 12.81 4.03 -2.78
C LYS A 86 12.06 3.03 -1.91
N ALA A 87 12.73 2.13 -1.20
CA ALA A 87 12.07 1.22 -0.27
C ALA A 87 11.33 1.97 0.85
N LYS A 88 11.97 2.99 1.44
CA LYS A 88 11.39 3.86 2.47
C LYS A 88 10.17 4.62 1.94
N ALA A 89 10.35 5.36 0.85
CA ALA A 89 9.27 6.15 0.24
C ALA A 89 8.09 5.26 -0.19
N HIS A 90 8.38 4.10 -0.80
CA HIS A 90 7.36 3.14 -1.20
C HIS A 90 6.50 2.66 -0.02
N LEU A 91 7.13 2.16 1.06
CA LEU A 91 6.41 1.66 2.23
C LEU A 91 5.60 2.77 2.89
N TYR A 92 6.21 3.95 3.10
CA TYR A 92 5.53 5.09 3.72
C TYR A 92 4.33 5.57 2.90
N HIS A 93 4.51 5.84 1.60
CA HIS A 93 3.42 6.34 0.75
C HIS A 93 2.27 5.35 0.60
N SER A 94 2.55 4.04 0.61
CA SER A 94 1.53 2.98 0.55
C SER A 94 0.48 3.15 1.66
N TYR A 95 0.93 3.47 2.88
CA TYR A 95 0.04 3.67 4.02
C TYR A 95 -0.45 5.12 4.15
N ALA A 96 0.41 6.10 3.93
CA ALA A 96 0.07 7.52 4.07
C ALA A 96 -1.06 7.95 3.12
N ALA A 97 -1.16 7.34 1.94
CA ALA A 97 -2.23 7.61 0.98
C ALA A 97 -3.55 6.89 1.30
N THR A 98 -3.52 5.83 2.12
CA THR A 98 -4.66 4.94 2.36
C THR A 98 -5.85 5.60 3.06
N PRO A 99 -5.71 6.54 4.01
CA PRO A 99 -6.86 7.26 4.58
C PRO A 99 -7.77 7.89 3.51
N TRP A 100 -7.17 8.37 2.41
CA TRP A 100 -7.89 8.93 1.26
C TRP A 100 -8.22 7.87 0.20
N LEU A 101 -7.21 7.19 -0.36
CA LEU A 101 -7.40 6.27 -1.48
C LEU A 101 -8.15 5.00 -1.10
N GLY A 102 -7.99 4.53 0.14
CA GLY A 102 -8.65 3.34 0.68
C GLY A 102 -10.17 3.46 0.76
N GLN A 103 -10.73 4.67 0.60
CA GLN A 103 -12.18 4.89 0.53
C GLN A 103 -12.74 4.66 -0.89
N ILE A 104 -11.87 4.56 -1.89
CA ILE A 104 -12.23 4.45 -3.32
C ILE A 104 -11.82 3.08 -3.87
N ALA A 105 -10.64 2.60 -3.50
CA ALA A 105 -10.11 1.32 -3.97
C ALA A 105 -9.28 0.62 -2.90
N TRP A 106 -9.11 -0.69 -3.06
CA TRP A 106 -8.09 -1.45 -2.37
C TRP A 106 -6.71 -0.98 -2.83
N GLY A 107 -5.91 -0.48 -1.89
CA GLY A 107 -4.59 0.07 -2.15
C GLY A 107 -3.62 -1.04 -2.56
N ASP A 108 -3.28 -1.09 -3.85
CA ASP A 108 -2.20 -1.95 -4.34
C ASP A 108 -0.84 -1.36 -3.93
N HIS A 109 -0.06 -2.14 -3.18
CA HIS A 109 1.28 -1.76 -2.71
C HIS A 109 2.37 -2.12 -3.72
N ASP A 110 2.04 -2.29 -5.01
CA ASP A 110 2.92 -2.67 -6.11
C ASP A 110 3.56 -4.06 -5.97
N MET A 111 4.28 -4.49 -6.99
CA MET A 111 5.12 -5.68 -6.92
C MET A 111 6.26 -5.52 -5.91
N PHE A 112 6.82 -6.65 -5.49
CA PHE A 112 8.07 -6.65 -4.74
C PHE A 112 9.01 -7.78 -5.18
N HIS A 113 10.25 -7.71 -4.69
CA HIS A 113 11.25 -8.74 -4.87
C HIS A 113 11.40 -9.49 -3.56
N SER A 114 10.93 -10.74 -3.52
CA SER A 114 11.07 -11.60 -2.34
C SER A 114 12.53 -11.85 -1.95
N ASN A 115 13.43 -11.82 -2.93
CA ASN A 115 14.86 -12.02 -2.75
C ASN A 115 15.65 -10.75 -2.41
N ASP A 116 14.98 -9.60 -2.23
CA ASP A 116 15.65 -8.40 -1.72
C ASP A 116 16.15 -8.66 -0.29
N LYS A 117 17.47 -8.68 -0.14
CA LYS A 117 18.15 -9.04 1.12
C LYS A 117 17.88 -8.08 2.27
N PHE A 118 17.52 -6.82 2.00
CA PHE A 118 17.31 -5.82 3.05
C PHE A 118 15.84 -5.45 3.22
N ALA A 119 15.01 -5.58 2.19
CA ALA A 119 13.60 -5.16 2.23
C ALA A 119 12.57 -6.25 1.89
N GLY A 120 12.98 -7.43 1.41
CA GLY A 120 12.05 -8.44 0.88
C GLY A 120 10.96 -8.85 1.87
N LEU A 121 11.33 -9.13 3.13
CA LEU A 121 10.36 -9.47 4.18
C LEU A 121 9.46 -8.27 4.53
N MET A 122 10.03 -7.07 4.70
CA MET A 122 9.27 -5.84 4.96
C MET A 122 8.23 -5.56 3.87
N MET A 123 8.61 -5.78 2.61
CA MET A 123 7.72 -5.63 1.47
C MET A 123 6.61 -6.67 1.52
N ALA A 124 6.92 -7.95 1.77
CA ALA A 124 5.91 -8.99 1.93
C ALA A 124 4.90 -8.64 3.05
N VAL A 125 5.37 -8.19 4.20
CA VAL A 125 4.49 -7.72 5.29
C VAL A 125 3.61 -6.57 4.83
N SER A 126 4.17 -5.59 4.11
CA SER A 126 3.38 -4.49 3.55
C SER A 126 2.27 -4.98 2.60
N LYS A 127 2.55 -5.99 1.79
CA LYS A 127 1.56 -6.60 0.88
C LYS A 127 0.47 -7.34 1.67
N ALA A 128 0.84 -8.07 2.72
CA ALA A 128 -0.12 -8.73 3.62
C ALA A 128 -1.06 -7.73 4.30
N MET A 129 -0.56 -6.54 4.63
CA MET A 129 -1.34 -5.47 5.27
C MET A 129 -2.24 -4.69 4.30
N SER A 130 -1.98 -4.75 2.99
CA SER A 130 -2.70 -3.93 2.01
C SER A 130 -4.17 -4.33 1.80
N GLY A 131 -4.49 -5.61 2.00
CA GLY A 131 -5.79 -6.19 1.58
C GLY A 131 -5.97 -6.34 0.07
N SER A 132 -4.97 -5.93 -0.72
CA SER A 132 -5.00 -5.89 -2.18
C SER A 132 -4.23 -7.07 -2.79
N ALA A 133 -3.90 -6.96 -4.09
CA ALA A 133 -3.15 -7.95 -4.83
C ALA A 133 -1.72 -8.11 -4.28
N VAL A 134 -1.18 -9.33 -4.41
CA VAL A 134 0.19 -9.67 -4.04
C VAL A 134 0.86 -10.31 -5.24
N TYR A 135 1.90 -9.68 -5.77
CA TYR A 135 2.60 -10.16 -6.95
C TYR A 135 4.10 -9.84 -6.87
N LEU A 136 4.88 -10.72 -7.50
CA LEU A 136 6.35 -10.73 -7.42
C LEU A 136 6.95 -10.28 -8.74
N SER A 137 8.09 -9.61 -8.66
CA SER A 137 8.90 -9.20 -9.82
C SER A 137 10.21 -9.99 -9.95
N ASP A 138 10.52 -10.87 -8.99
CA ASP A 138 11.68 -11.74 -9.09
C ASP A 138 11.57 -12.66 -10.32
N ALA A 139 12.71 -13.14 -10.82
CA ALA A 139 12.69 -14.32 -11.66
C ALA A 139 12.10 -15.51 -10.85
N PRO A 140 11.22 -16.35 -11.41
CA PRO A 140 10.59 -17.45 -10.67
C PRO A 140 11.58 -18.41 -9.97
N THR A 141 12.78 -18.57 -10.53
CA THR A 141 13.86 -19.40 -9.96
C THR A 141 14.53 -18.77 -8.73
N GLN A 142 14.21 -17.51 -8.42
CA GLN A 142 14.82 -16.74 -7.35
C GLN A 142 13.83 -16.38 -6.23
N PHE A 143 12.59 -16.85 -6.29
CA PHE A 143 11.64 -16.64 -5.20
C PHE A 143 12.21 -17.17 -3.87
N ASP A 144 12.14 -16.36 -2.81
CA ASP A 144 12.44 -16.82 -1.45
C ASP A 144 11.18 -17.41 -0.80
N PRO A 145 11.09 -18.75 -0.63
CA PRO A 145 9.90 -19.36 -0.05
C PRO A 145 9.62 -18.93 1.38
N LYS A 146 10.64 -18.46 2.13
CA LYS A 146 10.46 -17.98 3.51
C LYS A 146 9.73 -16.65 3.55
N VAL A 147 9.83 -15.85 2.49
CA VAL A 147 9.15 -14.56 2.35
C VAL A 147 7.78 -14.73 1.70
N VAL A 148 7.65 -15.62 0.71
CA VAL A 148 6.41 -15.79 -0.06
C VAL A 148 5.38 -16.65 0.67
N ARG A 149 5.78 -17.80 1.24
CA ARG A 149 4.82 -18.75 1.83
C ARG A 149 3.97 -18.18 2.95
N PRO A 150 4.45 -17.28 3.83
CA PRO A 150 3.60 -16.67 4.85
C PRO A 150 2.43 -15.83 4.32
N LEU A 151 2.42 -15.46 3.03
CA LEU A 151 1.37 -14.62 2.44
C LEU A 151 0.10 -15.40 2.06
N CYS A 152 0.19 -16.73 1.97
CA CYS A 152 -0.90 -17.57 1.51
C CYS A 152 -1.07 -18.85 2.35
N TYR A 153 -2.27 -19.41 2.28
CA TYR A 153 -2.55 -20.76 2.72
C TYR A 153 -1.89 -21.80 1.81
N GLN A 154 -1.92 -23.07 2.23
CA GLN A 154 -1.31 -24.17 1.46
C GLN A 154 -1.93 -24.35 0.06
N ASP A 155 -3.17 -23.91 -0.15
CA ASP A 155 -3.88 -23.93 -1.42
C ASP A 155 -3.61 -22.68 -2.28
N GLY A 156 -2.77 -21.76 -1.81
CA GLY A 156 -2.41 -20.53 -2.51
C GLY A 156 -3.36 -19.35 -2.28
N LEU A 157 -4.44 -19.52 -1.51
CA LEU A 157 -5.33 -18.40 -1.19
C LEU A 157 -4.61 -17.39 -0.28
N LEU A 158 -4.73 -16.11 -0.62
CA LEU A 158 -4.07 -15.03 0.13
C LEU A 158 -4.79 -14.74 1.45
N LEU A 159 -3.99 -14.50 2.48
CA LEU A 159 -4.45 -13.91 3.73
C LEU A 159 -4.75 -12.42 3.48
N ARG A 160 -5.95 -11.97 3.84
CA ARG A 160 -6.37 -10.58 3.65
C ARG A 160 -7.02 -10.00 4.91
N PRO A 161 -6.66 -8.77 5.32
CA PRO A 161 -7.41 -8.05 6.33
C PRO A 161 -8.83 -7.72 5.87
N LEU A 162 -9.69 -7.37 6.82
CA LEU A 162 -11.09 -7.00 6.57
C LEU A 162 -11.23 -5.66 5.85
N ALA A 163 -10.22 -4.80 5.97
CA ALA A 163 -10.09 -3.53 5.27
C ALA A 163 -8.59 -3.22 5.09
N PRO A 164 -8.20 -2.34 4.14
CA PRO A 164 -6.81 -1.94 3.98
C PRO A 164 -6.21 -1.39 5.28
N ALA A 165 -4.93 -1.68 5.54
CA ALA A 165 -4.23 -1.10 6.68
C ALA A 165 -4.08 0.42 6.53
N GLY A 166 -4.42 1.16 7.59
CA GLY A 166 -4.19 2.60 7.67
C GLY A 166 -3.13 2.95 8.72
N PRO A 167 -2.56 4.17 8.67
CA PRO A 167 -1.76 4.68 9.78
C PRO A 167 -2.62 4.82 11.04
N LEU A 168 -2.02 4.52 12.20
CA LEU A 168 -2.60 4.90 13.49
C LEU A 168 -2.61 6.42 13.64
N SER A 169 -3.43 6.93 14.57
CA SER A 169 -3.65 8.36 14.75
C SER A 169 -2.37 9.20 14.92
N ASP A 170 -1.35 8.66 15.58
CA ASP A 170 -0.05 9.33 15.78
C ASP A 170 0.87 9.32 14.55
N SER A 171 0.58 8.46 13.56
CA SER A 171 1.34 8.32 12.32
C SER A 171 0.64 8.98 11.13
N LEU A 172 -0.62 9.41 11.28
CA LEU A 172 -1.43 9.96 10.19
C LEU A 172 -0.82 11.21 9.54
N PHE A 173 -0.15 12.06 10.32
CA PHE A 173 0.48 13.31 9.86
C PHE A 173 2.00 13.32 10.03
N ALA A 174 2.60 12.16 10.35
CA ALA A 174 4.05 12.04 10.48
C ALA A 174 4.70 12.13 9.09
N ASP A 175 5.78 12.90 8.97
CA ASP A 175 6.60 12.95 7.76
C ASP A 175 7.54 11.74 7.70
N LEU A 176 7.91 11.31 6.49
CA LEU A 176 8.91 10.26 6.28
C LEU A 176 10.26 10.56 6.96
N ALA A 177 10.60 11.85 7.10
CA ALA A 177 11.83 12.30 7.72
C ALA A 177 11.75 12.46 9.26
N ASP A 178 10.56 12.31 9.86
CA ASP A 178 10.40 12.49 11.30
C ASP A 178 11.15 11.38 12.07
N PRO A 179 11.88 11.73 13.16
CA PRO A 179 12.63 10.77 13.96
C PRO A 179 11.71 9.97 14.91
N ALA A 180 10.66 9.38 14.35
CA ALA A 180 9.64 8.60 15.04
C ALA A 180 9.38 7.28 14.31
N LEU A 181 8.84 6.30 15.04
CA LEU A 181 8.37 5.06 14.42
C LEU A 181 7.00 5.28 13.79
N TYR A 182 6.82 4.83 12.56
CA TYR A 182 5.57 4.91 11.82
C TYR A 182 4.74 3.64 12.06
N ARG A 183 3.52 3.78 12.58
CA ARG A 183 2.68 2.67 13.04
C ARG A 183 1.43 2.56 12.18
N VAL A 184 1.15 1.36 11.71
CA VAL A 184 -0.01 1.05 10.86
C VAL A 184 -0.80 -0.10 11.46
N VAL A 185 -2.10 -0.11 11.25
CA VAL A 185 -3.01 -1.12 11.78
C VAL A 185 -3.95 -1.64 10.69
N ALA A 186 -4.17 -2.96 10.67
CA ALA A 186 -5.15 -3.62 9.83
C ALA A 186 -6.16 -4.40 10.68
N PRO A 187 -7.46 -4.26 10.43
CA PRO A 187 -8.46 -5.09 11.09
C PRO A 187 -8.46 -6.50 10.51
N LEU A 188 -8.49 -7.52 11.36
CA LEU A 188 -8.56 -8.92 10.98
C LEU A 188 -9.86 -9.55 11.45
N ALA A 189 -10.18 -10.72 10.88
CA ALA A 189 -11.27 -11.56 11.36
C ALA A 189 -11.08 -11.94 12.84
N ASN A 190 -12.17 -12.37 13.48
CA ASN A 190 -12.17 -12.82 14.87
C ASN A 190 -11.77 -11.76 15.91
N ARG A 191 -12.09 -10.48 15.65
CA ARG A 191 -11.78 -9.35 16.53
C ARG A 191 -10.29 -9.25 16.85
N ALA A 192 -9.44 -9.55 15.87
CA ALA A 192 -8.00 -9.38 15.94
C ALA A 192 -7.56 -8.17 15.10
N ALA A 193 -6.36 -7.68 15.36
CA ALA A 193 -5.73 -6.62 14.58
C ALA A 193 -4.27 -7.00 14.35
N ALA A 194 -3.73 -6.65 13.19
CA ALA A 194 -2.30 -6.66 12.94
C ALA A 194 -1.77 -5.22 13.04
N ILE A 195 -0.64 -5.04 13.72
CA ILE A 195 0.05 -3.75 13.79
C ILE A 195 1.45 -3.94 13.24
N VAL A 196 1.84 -3.09 12.29
CA VAL A 196 3.22 -3.01 11.82
C VAL A 196 3.82 -1.68 12.23
N VAL A 197 5.03 -1.74 12.77
CA VAL A 197 5.80 -0.57 13.19
C VAL A 197 7.05 -0.50 12.33
N TYR A 198 7.28 0.64 11.68
CA TYR A 198 8.42 0.88 10.80
C TYR A 198 9.36 1.95 11.37
N ASN A 199 10.66 1.76 11.16
CA ASN A 199 11.66 2.83 11.31
C ASN A 199 12.13 3.27 9.93
N PHE A 200 11.64 4.41 9.45
CA PHE A 200 12.02 4.95 8.14
C PHE A 200 13.25 5.86 8.16
N VAL A 201 13.65 6.42 9.31
CA VAL A 201 14.84 7.28 9.38
C VAL A 201 16.14 6.50 9.47
N GLY A 202 16.10 5.27 10.00
CA GLY A 202 17.28 4.43 10.15
C GLY A 202 17.96 4.04 8.83
N GLY A 203 19.28 3.87 8.86
CA GLY A 203 20.05 3.32 7.74
C GLY A 203 20.10 1.79 7.74
N VAL A 204 20.56 1.20 6.63
CA VAL A 204 20.92 -0.24 6.56
C VAL A 204 22.37 -0.50 6.99
N GLU A 205 23.24 0.48 6.81
CA GLU A 205 24.66 0.45 7.18
C GLU A 205 25.03 1.70 8.00
N GLY A 206 26.10 1.62 8.81
CA GLY A 206 26.63 2.78 9.55
C GLY A 206 25.87 3.13 10.84
N LYS A 207 25.66 4.43 11.11
CA LYS A 207 24.97 4.91 12.32
C LYS A 207 23.48 4.57 12.22
N GLN A 208 23.09 3.52 12.95
CA GLN A 208 21.72 3.04 13.03
C GLN A 208 21.05 3.64 14.26
N GLU A 209 20.14 4.59 14.04
CA GLU A 209 19.30 5.13 15.10
C GLU A 209 18.33 4.05 15.58
N GLU A 210 18.25 3.87 16.89
CA GLU A 210 17.25 3.01 17.52
C GLU A 210 16.14 3.91 18.06
N LEU A 211 14.94 3.67 17.58
CA LEU A 211 13.74 4.33 18.04
C LEU A 211 12.84 3.31 18.74
N SER A 212 11.99 3.80 19.63
CA SER A 212 11.09 2.95 20.41
C SER A 212 9.69 3.54 20.49
N THR A 213 8.70 2.66 20.57
CA THR A 213 7.29 3.00 20.83
C THR A 213 6.65 1.90 21.67
N ILE A 214 5.41 2.12 22.10
CA ILE A 214 4.62 1.14 22.84
C ILE A 214 3.30 0.96 22.12
N ILE A 215 2.97 -0.29 21.76
CA ILE A 215 1.64 -0.68 21.32
C ILE A 215 0.76 -0.83 22.56
N LYS A 216 -0.41 -0.18 22.57
CA LYS A 216 -1.31 -0.11 23.72
C LYS A 216 -2.70 -0.65 23.35
N PRO A 217 -3.56 -0.95 24.35
CA PRO A 217 -4.94 -1.35 24.07
C PRO A 217 -5.71 -0.36 23.20
N GLU A 218 -5.42 0.94 23.31
CA GLU A 218 -6.08 1.97 22.51
C GLU A 218 -5.79 1.84 21.01
N ASP A 219 -4.60 1.35 20.62
CA ASP A 219 -4.26 1.12 19.21
C ASP A 219 -5.14 0.00 18.62
N TYR A 220 -5.53 -1.01 19.42
CA TYR A 220 -6.49 -2.04 19.01
C TYR A 220 -7.90 -1.45 18.79
N ALA A 221 -8.31 -0.51 19.63
CA ALA A 221 -9.61 0.14 19.47
C ALA A 221 -9.71 0.92 18.15
N GLU A 222 -8.58 1.42 17.63
CA GLU A 222 -8.50 2.12 16.33
C GLU A 222 -8.48 1.18 15.11
N ALA A 223 -8.29 -0.14 15.29
CA ALA A 223 -8.08 -1.08 14.18
C ALA A 223 -9.22 -1.12 13.15
N GLY A 224 -10.45 -0.84 13.59
CA GLY A 224 -11.64 -0.76 12.74
C GLY A 224 -11.75 0.52 11.90
N GLY A 225 -10.80 1.46 11.98
CA GLY A 225 -10.91 2.78 11.37
C GLY A 225 -11.11 2.79 9.85
N MET A 226 -10.61 1.78 9.15
CA MET A 226 -10.78 1.63 7.69
C MET A 226 -11.96 0.75 7.28
N ILE A 227 -12.69 0.13 8.22
CA ILE A 227 -13.88 -0.67 7.91
C ILE A 227 -15.03 0.26 7.50
N GLN A 228 -15.70 -0.09 6.39
CA GLN A 228 -16.87 0.62 5.90
C GLN A 228 -18.16 -0.22 6.02
N PRO A 229 -19.27 0.36 6.53
CA PRO A 229 -19.36 1.69 7.14
C PRO A 229 -18.64 1.74 8.49
N TYR A 230 -18.06 2.90 8.83
CA TYR A 230 -17.40 3.10 10.12
C TYR A 230 -18.41 3.03 11.27
N THR A 231 -18.08 2.24 12.31
CA THR A 231 -18.96 1.98 13.46
C THR A 231 -18.44 2.54 14.78
N GLY A 232 -17.35 3.31 14.76
CA GLY A 232 -16.67 3.78 15.96
C GLY A 232 -15.49 2.89 16.37
N PRO A 233 -14.76 3.26 17.43
CA PRO A 233 -13.68 2.44 17.98
C PRO A 233 -14.18 1.08 18.47
N TRP A 234 -13.36 0.04 18.34
CA TRP A 234 -13.67 -1.28 18.86
C TRP A 234 -13.66 -1.27 20.40
N PRO A 235 -14.62 -1.95 21.06
CA PRO A 235 -14.61 -2.07 22.50
C PRO A 235 -13.45 -2.94 22.96
N LEU A 236 -12.81 -2.56 24.06
CA LEU A 236 -11.79 -3.40 24.68
C LEU A 236 -12.45 -4.62 25.36
N PRO A 237 -11.96 -5.84 25.10
CA PRO A 237 -12.49 -7.04 25.75
C PRO A 237 -12.21 -7.01 27.26
N PRO A 238 -13.18 -7.38 28.12
CA PRO A 238 -13.00 -7.38 29.58
C PRO A 238 -11.92 -8.36 30.06
N GLU A 239 -11.68 -9.43 29.32
CA GLU A 239 -10.59 -10.39 29.55
C GLU A 239 -9.19 -9.83 29.22
N GLY A 240 -9.11 -8.65 28.60
CA GLY A 240 -7.88 -8.04 28.13
C GLY A 240 -7.44 -8.56 26.75
N LEU A 241 -6.34 -7.98 26.25
CA LEU A 241 -5.79 -8.31 24.93
C LEU A 241 -4.58 -9.23 25.06
N PHE A 242 -4.40 -10.10 24.06
CA PHE A 242 -3.19 -10.89 23.85
C PHE A 242 -2.41 -10.30 22.68
N VAL A 243 -1.09 -10.27 22.81
CA VAL A 243 -0.17 -9.75 21.79
C VAL A 243 0.78 -10.86 21.34
N TYR A 244 1.05 -10.96 20.05
CA TYR A 244 1.93 -11.96 19.46
C TYR A 244 3.01 -11.29 18.61
N ASP A 245 4.28 -11.47 18.97
CA ASP A 245 5.39 -11.00 18.14
C ASP A 245 5.52 -11.89 16.91
N GLY A 246 5.13 -11.36 15.74
CA GLY A 246 5.13 -12.09 14.47
C GLY A 246 6.52 -12.57 14.04
N TYR A 247 7.59 -11.89 14.47
CA TYR A 247 8.97 -12.26 14.13
C TYR A 247 9.63 -13.08 15.23
N GLY A 248 9.34 -12.76 16.50
CA GLY A 248 9.84 -13.49 17.66
C GLY A 248 9.13 -14.82 17.92
N GLY A 249 7.94 -15.01 17.35
CA GLY A 249 7.13 -16.22 17.47
C GLY A 249 6.58 -16.46 18.88
N LYS A 250 6.45 -15.41 19.69
CA LYS A 250 6.06 -15.48 21.11
C LYS A 250 4.90 -14.54 21.39
N GLY A 251 3.97 -14.99 22.24
CA GLY A 251 2.86 -14.16 22.68
C GLY A 251 2.74 -14.08 24.19
N ARG A 252 2.05 -13.03 24.65
CA ARG A 252 1.77 -12.75 26.06
C ARG A 252 0.52 -11.89 26.19
N ALA A 253 -0.02 -11.77 27.40
CA ALA A 253 -0.99 -10.72 27.70
C ALA A 253 -0.38 -9.33 27.41
N LEU A 254 -1.14 -8.46 26.76
CA LEU A 254 -0.72 -7.10 26.42
C LEU A 254 -0.51 -6.26 27.69
N GLY A 255 -1.43 -6.36 28.64
CA GLY A 255 -1.39 -5.58 29.89
C GLY A 255 -1.42 -4.07 29.60
N LYS A 256 -0.39 -3.35 30.06
CA LYS A 256 -0.24 -1.90 29.83
C LYS A 256 0.37 -1.56 28.47
N GLY A 257 0.88 -2.54 27.73
CA GLY A 257 1.43 -2.35 26.39
C GLY A 257 2.59 -3.29 26.05
N PHE A 258 2.98 -3.24 24.78
CA PHE A 258 4.06 -4.01 24.18
C PHE A 258 5.10 -3.05 23.61
N GLU A 259 6.30 -3.05 24.19
CA GLU A 259 7.40 -2.19 23.75
C GLU A 259 7.99 -2.71 22.44
N VAL A 260 8.14 -1.80 21.48
CA VAL A 260 8.77 -2.06 20.19
C VAL A 260 10.02 -1.20 20.08
N ARG A 261 11.15 -1.82 19.76
CA ARG A 261 12.42 -1.14 19.48
C ARG A 261 12.94 -1.57 18.12
N ILE A 262 13.27 -0.60 17.28
CA ILE A 262 13.75 -0.86 15.92
C ILE A 262 15.00 -0.04 15.69
N LYS A 263 16.11 -0.73 15.47
CA LYS A 263 17.41 -0.16 15.13
C LYS A 263 17.62 -0.17 13.63
N GLY A 264 17.98 0.98 13.06
CA GLY A 264 18.18 1.12 11.62
C GLY A 264 16.87 1.02 10.83
N PHE A 265 16.97 0.86 9.51
CA PHE A 265 15.79 0.61 8.68
C PHE A 265 15.26 -0.79 8.95
N GLY A 266 13.99 -0.89 9.34
CA GLY A 266 13.39 -2.16 9.70
C GLY A 266 11.95 -2.02 10.16
N ASP A 267 11.34 -3.16 10.48
CA ASP A 267 9.98 -3.26 10.95
C ASP A 267 9.77 -4.29 12.07
N ARG A 268 8.59 -4.23 12.67
CA ARG A 268 8.03 -5.24 13.57
C ARG A 268 6.56 -5.44 13.27
N LEU A 269 6.17 -6.67 12.96
CA LEU A 269 4.78 -7.11 12.85
C LEU A 269 4.34 -7.74 14.17
N VAL A 270 3.20 -7.30 14.68
CA VAL A 270 2.59 -7.68 15.96
C VAL A 270 1.10 -7.99 15.77
#